data_AF-A0A483ZA86-F1
#
_entry.id   AF-A0A483ZA86-F1
#
_cell.length_a   1.000
_cell.length_b   1.000
_cell.length_c   1.000
_cell.angle_alpha   90.00
_cell.angle_beta   90.00
_cell.angle_gamma   90.00
#
_symmetry.space_group_name_H-M   'P 1'
#
loop_
_entity.id
_entity.type
_entity.pdbx_description
1 polymer ?
#
loop_
_entity_poly.entity_id
_entity_poly.type
_entity_poly.pdbx_seq_one_letter_code
_entity_poly.pdbx_strand_id
1 'polypeptide(L)' 'MILWAVRWYCKYGICYRELQEMLAERGVNVDHSTIYRWVQ' A
#
# COMPACT_ATOMS: atom_id res chain seq x y z
N MET A 1 6.37 -7.21 -0.16
CA MET A 1 5.02 -6.62 0.01
C MET A 1 5.08 -5.38 0.88
N ILE A 2 5.21 -5.49 2.22
CA ILE A 2 5.18 -4.34 3.14
C ILE A 2 6.35 -3.36 2.91
N LEU A 3 7.60 -3.84 2.82
CA LEU A 3 8.77 -2.97 2.56
C LEU A 3 8.69 -2.22 1.23
N TRP A 4 8.09 -2.83 0.20
CA TRP A 4 7.91 -2.20 -1.10
C TRP A 4 6.88 -1.07 -1.00
N ALA A 5 5.74 -1.38 -0.37
CA ALA A 5 4.69 -0.41 -0.09
C ALA A 5 5.20 0.79 0.74
N VAL A 6 5.94 0.52 1.83
CA VAL A 6 6.54 1.56 2.69
C VAL A 6 7.58 2.40 1.93
N ARG A 7 8.41 1.78 1.08
CA ARG A 7 9.39 2.50 0.26
C ARG A 7 8.71 3.45 -0.72
N TRP A 8 7.62 3.02 -1.35
CA TRP A 8 6.85 3.86 -2.28
C TRP A 8 6.12 4.98 -1.54
N TYR A 9 5.46 4.65 -0.43
CA TYR A 9 4.84 5.62 0.48
C TYR A 9 5.82 6.72 0.90
N CYS A 10 7.03 6.35 1.36
CA CYS A 10 8.03 7.31 1.81
C CYS A 10 8.72 8.08 0.67
N LYS A 11 8.90 7.45 -0.51
CA LYS A 11 9.62 8.06 -1.65
C LYS A 11 8.76 9.01 -2.46
N TYR A 12 7.47 8.73 -2.58
CA TYR A 12 6.56 9.45 -3.46
C TYR A 12 5.35 10.06 -2.72
N GLY A 13 5.21 9.85 -1.42
CA GLY A 13 4.09 10.42 -0.64
C GLY A 13 2.73 9.90 -1.11
N ILE A 14 2.68 8.64 -1.53
CA ILE A 14 1.54 8.08 -2.27
C ILE A 14 0.38 7.82 -1.32
N CYS A 15 -0.84 8.08 -1.78
CA CYS A 15 -2.03 7.82 -0.98
C CYS A 15 -2.22 6.30 -0.75
N TYR A 16 -2.84 5.93 0.38
CA TYR A 16 -3.19 4.53 0.68
C TYR A 16 -4.01 3.85 -0.42
N ARG A 17 -4.80 4.64 -1.15
CA ARG A 17 -5.60 4.18 -2.28
C ARG A 17 -4.74 3.80 -3.49
N GLU A 18 -3.81 4.66 -3.88
CA GLU A 18 -2.86 4.35 -4.95
C GLU A 18 -1.98 3.16 -4.58
N LEU A 19 -1.53 3.10 -3.32
CA LEU A 19 -0.81 1.95 -2.79
C LEU A 19 -1.65 0.67 -2.97
N GLN A 20 -2.91 0.69 -2.56
CA GLN A 20 -3.84 -0.42 -2.75
C GLN A 20 -3.99 -0.81 -4.22
N GLU A 21 -4.13 0.16 -5.13
CA GLU A 21 -4.24 -0.08 -6.57
C GLU A 21 -2.96 -0.75 -7.11
N MET A 22 -1.77 -0.28 -6.71
CA MET A 22 -0.49 -0.90 -7.10
C MET A 22 -0.30 -2.32 -6.55
N LEU A 23 -0.88 -2.61 -5.38
CA LEU A 23 -0.88 -3.95 -4.79
C LEU A 23 -1.89 -4.86 -5.52
N ALA A 24 -3.07 -4.35 -5.85
CA ALA A 24 -4.10 -5.06 -6.59
C ALA A 24 -3.63 -5.40 -8.03
N GLU A 25 -2.93 -4.49 -8.71
CA GLU A 25 -2.30 -4.74 -10.02
C GLU A 25 -1.25 -5.86 -9.97
N ARG A 26 -0.61 -6.07 -8.81
CA ARG A 26 0.33 -7.17 -8.59
C ARG A 26 -0.37 -8.48 -8.17
N GLY A 27 -1.70 -8.52 -8.19
CA GLY A 27 -2.49 -9.67 -7.76
C GLY A 27 -2.59 -9.81 -6.24
N VAL A 28 -2.18 -8.79 -5.48
CA VAL A 28 -2.28 -8.80 -4.02
C VAL A 28 -3.43 -7.90 -3.59
N ASN A 29 -4.60 -8.51 -3.45
CA ASN A 29 -5.80 -7.80 -3.01
C ASN A 29 -5.71 -7.54 -1.51
N VAL A 30 -5.24 -6.35 -1.15
CA VAL A 30 -5.17 -5.90 0.24
C VAL A 30 -6.28 -4.89 0.46
N ASP A 31 -7.14 -5.16 1.42
CA ASP A 31 -8.22 -4.23 1.76
C ASP A 31 -7.66 -2.95 2.41
N HIS A 32 -8.24 -1.79 2.13
CA HIS A 32 -7.81 -0.50 2.70
C HIS A 32 -7.69 -0.57 4.24
N SER A 33 -8.61 -1.32 4.88
CA SER A 33 -8.59 -1.54 6.32
C SER A 33 -7.33 -2.25 6.81
N THR A 34 -6.77 -3.16 6.01
CA THR A 34 -5.56 -3.92 6.34
C THR A 34 -4.32 -3.04 6.23
N ILE A 35 -4.28 -2.17 5.22
CA ILE A 35 -3.19 -1.18 5.05
C ILE A 35 -3.22 -0.16 6.18
N TYR A 36 -4.40 0.37 6.53
CA TYR A 36 -4.58 1.30 7.64
C TYR A 36 -4.11 0.70 8.97
N ARG A 37 -4.40 -0.59 9.18
CA ARG A 37 -3.97 -1.34 10.37
C ARG A 37 -2.46 -1.65 10.43
N TRP A 38 -1.75 -1.62 9.30
CA TRP A 38 -0.28 -1.73 9.25
C TRP A 38 0.42 -0.40 9.51
N VAL A 39 -0.29 0.71 9.30
CA VAL A 39 0.24 2.06 9.46
C VAL A 39 -0.04 2.64 10.84
N GLN A 40 -1.08 2.17 11.51
CA GLN A 40 -1.31 2.44 12.93
C GLN A 40 -0.16 1.88 13.77
#